data_AF-A0A810QF57-F1
#
_entry.id   AF-A0A810QF57-F1
#
_cell.length_a   1.000
_cell.length_b   1.000
_cell.length_c   1.000
_cell.angle_alpha   90.00
_cell.angle_beta   90.00
_cell.angle_gamma   90.00
#
_symmetry.space_group_name_H-M   'P 1'
#
loop_
_entity.id
_entity.type
_entity.pdbx_description
1 polymer ?
#
loop_
_entity_poly.entity_id
_entity_poly.type
_entity_poly.pdbx_seq_one_letter_code
_entity_poly.pdbx_strand_id
1 'polypeptide(L)'
;MEALELQQALALEKRMYTLLNEAFDISKQLAEAIERGDQVAIRILLSMRREPLENLRKVRHALEEQRDALAPAQARQLAELLNGAAAVGKEEERLAEQVALNGRLLKQIVELDRILNQKLGGEKSLYHKKLDTGPSG
;
A
#
# COMPACT_ATOMS: atom_id res chain seq x y z
N MET A 1 -20.92 -10.43 10.58
CA MET A 1 -19.67 -11.13 10.23
C MET A 1 -19.24 -11.96 11.42
N GLU A 2 -18.68 -13.15 11.22
CA GLU A 2 -18.20 -14.00 12.31
C GLU A 2 -16.82 -13.54 12.81
N ALA A 3 -16.51 -13.82 14.08
CA ALA A 3 -15.23 -13.43 14.68
C ALA A 3 -14.03 -14.06 13.95
N LEU A 4 -14.18 -15.27 13.42
CA LEU A 4 -13.13 -15.96 12.66
C LEU A 4 -12.82 -15.24 11.34
N GLU A 5 -13.85 -14.76 10.62
CA GLU A 5 -13.70 -14.01 9.37
C GLU A 5 -12.95 -12.70 9.61
N LEU A 6 -13.31 -11.96 10.67
CA LEU A 6 -12.62 -10.73 11.06
C LEU A 6 -11.17 -10.98 11.47
N GLN A 7 -10.88 -12.09 12.17
CA GLN A 7 -9.52 -12.46 12.55
C GLN A 7 -8.65 -12.81 11.33
N GLN A 8 -9.21 -13.52 10.34
CA GLN A 8 -8.52 -13.82 9.09
C GLN A 8 -8.19 -12.53 8.32
N ALA A 9 -9.17 -11.63 8.18
CA ALA A 9 -8.96 -10.34 7.54
C ALA A 9 -7.89 -9.51 8.27
N LEU A 10 -7.93 -9.49 9.60
CA LEU A 10 -6.94 -8.80 10.43
C LEU A 10 -5.52 -9.39 10.25
N ALA A 11 -5.39 -10.71 10.11
CA ALA A 11 -4.11 -11.35 9.86
C ALA A 11 -3.53 -10.95 8.50
N LEU A 12 -4.37 -10.87 7.46
CA LEU A 12 -3.99 -10.39 6.13
C LEU A 12 -3.59 -8.91 6.16
N GLU A 13 -4.36 -8.05 6.83
CA GLU A 13 -4.05 -6.63 6.98
C GLU A 13 -2.73 -6.40 7.76
N LYS A 14 -2.47 -7.18 8.81
CA LYS A 14 -1.17 -7.14 9.52
C LYS A 14 -0.01 -7.57 8.61
N ARG A 15 -0.22 -8.58 7.77
CA ARG A 15 0.77 -9.01 6.79
C ARG A 15 1.01 -7.93 5.73
N MET A 16 -0.04 -7.24 5.27
CA MET A 16 0.10 -6.07 4.41
C MET A 16 0.94 -4.98 5.07
N TYR A 17 0.71 -4.69 6.35
CA TYR A 17 1.49 -3.71 7.10
C TYR A 17 2.99 -4.01 7.08
N THR A 18 3.38 -5.25 7.37
CA THR A 18 4.79 -5.66 7.36
C THR A 18 5.42 -5.45 5.98
N LEU A 19 4.75 -5.90 4.92
CA LEU A 19 5.25 -5.77 3.54
C LEU A 19 5.28 -4.30 3.07
N LEU A 20 4.32 -3.48 3.51
CA LEU A 20 4.34 -2.04 3.26
C LEU A 20 5.55 -1.39 3.93
N ASN A 21 5.89 -1.76 5.16
CA ASN A 21 7.07 -1.23 5.84
C ASN A 21 8.36 -1.61 5.12
N GLU A 22 8.49 -2.89 4.73
CA GLU A 22 9.64 -3.35 3.92
C GLU A 22 9.77 -2.54 2.62
N ALA A 23 8.66 -2.39 1.87
CA ALA A 23 8.65 -1.59 0.65
C ALA A 23 9.01 -0.12 0.92
N PHE A 24 8.54 0.46 2.03
CA PHE A 24 8.83 1.83 2.42
C PHE A 24 10.30 2.04 2.76
N ASP A 25 10.89 1.14 3.55
CA ASP A 25 12.29 1.22 3.97
C ASP A 25 13.23 1.06 2.78
N ILE A 26 12.94 0.12 1.87
CA ILE A 26 13.69 0.00 0.61
C ILE A 26 13.56 1.27 -0.23
N SER A 27 12.38 1.89 -0.28
CA SER A 27 12.17 3.14 -1.02
C SER A 27 12.98 4.30 -0.43
N LYS A 28 13.15 4.36 0.90
CA LYS A 28 14.03 5.36 1.55
C LYS A 28 15.49 5.13 1.20
N GLN A 29 15.96 3.89 1.33
CA GLN A 29 17.34 3.54 0.96
C GLN A 29 17.62 3.84 -0.51
N LEU A 30 16.62 3.65 -1.39
CA LEU A 30 16.72 3.97 -2.80
C LEU A 30 16.90 5.49 -3.01
N ALA A 31 16.16 6.32 -2.26
CA ALA A 31 16.30 7.77 -2.32
C ALA A 31 17.72 8.21 -1.97
N GLU A 32 18.27 7.67 -0.89
CA GLU A 32 19.64 7.98 -0.48
C GLU A 32 20.69 7.48 -1.47
N ALA A 33 20.49 6.29 -2.04
CA ALA A 33 21.41 5.75 -3.06
C ALA A 33 21.43 6.61 -4.32
N ILE A 34 20.28 7.17 -4.72
CA ILE A 34 20.17 8.13 -5.82
C ILE A 34 20.91 9.41 -5.50
N GLU A 35 20.73 9.97 -4.30
CA GLU A 35 21.42 11.19 -3.87
C GLU A 35 22.95 11.02 -3.84
N ARG A 36 23.43 9.82 -3.48
CA ARG A 36 24.85 9.47 -3.50
C ARG A 36 25.38 9.08 -4.89
N GLY A 37 24.52 8.92 -5.89
CA GLY A 37 24.90 8.45 -7.22
C GLY A 37 25.38 7.00 -7.27
N ASP A 38 25.04 6.18 -6.27
CA ASP A 38 25.48 4.78 -6.16
C ASP A 38 24.65 3.86 -7.08
N GLN A 39 25.12 3.71 -8.31
CA GLN A 39 24.45 2.91 -9.33
C GLN A 39 24.37 1.41 -8.99
N VAL A 40 25.28 0.88 -8.17
CA VAL A 40 25.24 -0.52 -7.75
C VAL A 40 24.13 -0.72 -6.72
N ALA A 41 24.10 0.13 -5.68
CA ALA A 41 23.05 0.09 -4.67
C ALA A 41 21.66 0.31 -5.26
N ILE A 42 21.50 1.26 -6.20
CA ILE A 42 20.23 1.52 -6.89
C ILE A 42 19.68 0.24 -7.55
N ARG A 43 20.52 -0.51 -8.29
CA ARG A 43 20.08 -1.74 -8.97
C ARG A 43 19.69 -2.86 -7.99
N ILE A 44 20.43 -2.99 -6.90
CA ILE A 44 20.15 -3.98 -5.84
C ILE A 44 18.81 -3.64 -5.16
N LEU A 45 18.64 -2.40 -4.73
CA LEU A 45 17.44 -1.94 -4.02
C LEU A 45 16.18 -2.03 -4.90
N LEU A 46 16.28 -1.67 -6.19
CA LEU A 46 15.18 -1.89 -7.14
C LEU A 46 14.79 -3.37 -7.25
N SER A 47 15.78 -4.27 -7.21
CA SER A 47 15.53 -5.71 -7.26
C SER A 47 14.87 -6.22 -5.99
N MET A 48 15.36 -5.79 -4.82
CA MET A 48 14.80 -6.14 -3.51
C MET A 48 13.37 -5.60 -3.35
N ARG A 49 13.07 -4.41 -3.88
CA ARG A 49 11.73 -3.80 -3.79
C ARG A 49 10.65 -4.61 -4.51
N ARG A 50 11.00 -5.42 -5.52
CA ARG A 50 10.01 -6.20 -6.28
C ARG A 50 9.31 -7.24 -5.42
N GLU A 51 10.04 -7.94 -4.57
CA GLU A 51 9.50 -9.01 -3.73
C GLU A 51 8.37 -8.56 -2.79
N PRO A 52 8.52 -7.51 -1.95
CA PRO A 52 7.44 -7.05 -1.08
C PRO A 52 6.23 -6.54 -1.88
N LEU A 53 6.45 -5.92 -3.06
CA LEU A 53 5.35 -5.48 -3.93
C LEU A 53 4.56 -6.65 -4.54
N GLU A 54 5.25 -7.70 -4.98
CA GLU A 54 4.61 -8.93 -5.46
C GLU A 54 3.83 -9.62 -4.33
N ASN A 55 4.42 -9.69 -3.14
CA ASN A 55 3.75 -10.27 -1.98
C ASN A 55 2.55 -9.43 -1.52
N LEU A 56 2.61 -8.11 -1.61
CA LEU A 56 1.44 -7.23 -1.37
C LEU A 56 0.28 -7.56 -2.31
N ARG A 57 0.57 -7.82 -3.59
CA ARG A 57 -0.46 -8.23 -4.56
C ARG A 57 -1.10 -9.56 -4.16
N LYS A 58 -0.30 -10.54 -3.72
CA LYS A 58 -0.81 -11.85 -3.25
C LYS A 58 -1.71 -11.69 -2.03
N VAL A 59 -1.30 -10.88 -1.04
CA VAL A 59 -2.10 -10.66 0.16
C VAL A 59 -3.42 -9.94 -0.15
N ARG A 60 -3.38 -8.94 -1.05
CA ARG A 60 -4.60 -8.28 -1.52
C ARG A 60 -5.55 -9.27 -2.21
N HIS A 61 -5.04 -10.14 -3.08
CA HIS A 61 -5.86 -11.17 -3.71
C HIS A 61 -6.45 -12.15 -2.69
N ALA A 62 -5.69 -12.58 -1.68
CA ALA A 62 -6.23 -13.42 -0.62
C ALA A 62 -7.36 -12.73 0.17
N LEU A 63 -7.28 -11.41 0.37
CA LEU A 63 -8.33 -10.63 1.04
C LEU A 63 -9.58 -10.48 0.16
N GLU A 64 -9.39 -10.30 -1.16
CA GLU A 64 -10.47 -10.33 -2.16
C GLU A 64 -11.17 -11.69 -2.18
N GLU A 65 -10.42 -12.79 -2.25
CA GLU A 65 -10.93 -14.17 -2.19
C GLU A 65 -11.69 -14.44 -0.90
N GLN A 66 -11.14 -14.01 0.25
CA GLN A 66 -11.81 -14.14 1.53
C GLN A 66 -13.17 -13.43 1.51
N ARG A 67 -13.21 -12.18 1.04
CA ARG A 67 -14.45 -11.39 0.94
C ARG A 67 -15.47 -12.06 0.02
N ASP A 68 -15.01 -12.57 -1.12
CA ASP A 68 -15.89 -13.15 -2.14
C ASP A 68 -16.47 -14.52 -1.72
N ALA A 69 -15.84 -15.19 -0.75
CA ALA A 69 -16.37 -16.39 -0.12
C ALA A 69 -17.46 -16.11 0.94
N LEU A 70 -17.65 -14.86 1.37
CA LEU A 70 -18.64 -14.49 2.38
C LEU A 70 -20.05 -14.35 1.80
N ALA A 71 -21.06 -14.42 2.66
CA ALA A 71 -22.42 -14.07 2.27
C ALA A 71 -22.49 -12.60 1.83
N PRO A 72 -23.36 -12.20 0.88
CA PRO A 72 -23.37 -10.85 0.30
C PRO A 72 -23.43 -9.70 1.32
N ALA A 73 -24.15 -9.87 2.42
CA ALA A 73 -24.22 -8.86 3.48
C ALA A 73 -22.89 -8.72 4.24
N GLN A 74 -22.24 -9.83 4.55
CA GLN A 74 -20.93 -9.86 5.23
C GLN A 74 -19.82 -9.36 4.31
N ALA A 75 -19.84 -9.74 3.02
CA ALA A 75 -18.91 -9.24 2.02
C ALA A 75 -18.96 -7.71 1.89
N ARG A 76 -20.17 -7.13 1.89
CA ARG A 76 -20.36 -5.67 1.90
C ARG A 76 -19.82 -5.04 3.17
N GLN A 77 -20.17 -5.59 4.33
CA GLN A 77 -19.69 -5.12 5.63
C GLN A 77 -18.16 -5.14 5.70
N LEU A 78 -17.51 -6.21 5.21
CA LEU A 78 -16.05 -6.30 5.17
C LEU A 78 -15.46 -5.26 4.22
N ALA A 79 -16.04 -5.10 3.02
CA ALA A 79 -15.59 -4.08 2.08
C ALA A 79 -15.69 -2.66 2.66
N GLU A 80 -16.76 -2.34 3.39
CA GLU A 80 -16.91 -1.05 4.06
C GLU A 80 -15.84 -0.83 5.13
N LEU A 81 -15.56 -1.83 5.97
CA LEU A 81 -14.50 -1.76 6.98
C LEU A 81 -13.11 -1.58 6.34
N LEU A 82 -12.81 -2.32 5.28
CA LEU A 82 -11.56 -2.20 4.52
C LEU A 82 -11.41 -0.83 3.82
N ASN A 83 -12.53 -0.14 3.58
CA ASN A 83 -12.54 1.24 3.06
C ASN A 83 -12.60 2.31 4.17
N GLY A 84 -12.49 1.91 5.44
CA GLY A 84 -12.41 2.83 6.58
C GLY A 84 -13.76 3.24 7.18
N ALA A 85 -14.81 2.43 6.99
CA ALA A 85 -16.07 2.63 7.70
C ALA A 85 -15.91 2.46 9.22
N ALA A 86 -16.86 3.02 9.98
CA ALA A 86 -16.87 2.92 11.43
C ALA A 86 -17.12 1.46 11.87
N ALA A 87 -16.33 1.00 12.83
CA ALA A 87 -16.52 -0.28 13.50
C ALA A 87 -17.67 -0.19 14.51
N VAL A 88 -18.45 -1.27 14.63
CA VAL A 88 -19.54 -1.39 15.60
C VAL A 88 -19.14 -2.30 16.77
N GLY A 89 -18.19 -3.23 16.55
CA GLY A 89 -17.67 -4.15 17.56
C GLY A 89 -16.16 -4.10 17.76
N LYS A 90 -15.67 -4.68 18.86
CA LYS A 90 -14.24 -4.68 19.25
C LYS A 90 -13.35 -5.37 18.21
N GLU A 91 -13.85 -6.45 17.61
CA GLU A 91 -13.14 -7.20 16.58
C GLU A 91 -13.01 -6.39 15.28
N GLU A 92 -14.07 -5.66 14.92
CA GLU A 92 -14.06 -4.74 13.78
C GLU A 92 -13.17 -3.53 14.04
N GLU A 93 -13.13 -3.03 15.28
CA GLU A 93 -12.30 -1.89 15.67
C GLU A 93 -10.81 -2.21 15.46
N ARG A 94 -10.36 -3.40 15.89
CA ARG A 94 -9.00 -3.87 15.64
C ARG A 94 -8.67 -3.96 14.15
N LEU A 95 -9.62 -4.39 13.33
CA LEU A 95 -9.45 -4.44 11.88
C LEU A 95 -9.37 -3.02 11.30
N ALA A 96 -10.29 -2.15 11.67
CA ALA A 96 -10.35 -0.75 11.21
C ALA A 96 -9.07 0.03 11.59
N GLU A 97 -8.56 -0.17 12.81
CA GLU A 97 -7.28 0.41 13.26
C GLU A 97 -6.12 -0.03 12.36
N GLN A 98 -6.05 -1.33 12.04
CA GLN A 98 -5.00 -1.86 11.18
C GLN A 98 -5.12 -1.36 9.73
N VAL A 99 -6.33 -1.30 9.19
CA VAL A 99 -6.62 -0.72 7.87
C VAL A 99 -6.18 0.75 7.83
N ALA A 100 -6.47 1.52 8.89
CA ALA A 100 -6.04 2.91 8.98
C ALA A 100 -4.52 3.07 9.06
N LEU A 101 -3.81 2.17 9.76
CA LEU A 101 -2.34 2.12 9.78
C LEU A 101 -1.79 1.85 8.37
N ASN A 102 -2.35 0.86 7.68
CA ASN A 102 -1.95 0.51 6.32
C ASN A 102 -2.18 1.67 5.34
N GLY A 103 -3.33 2.33 5.43
CA GLY A 103 -3.67 3.49 4.61
C GLY A 103 -2.73 4.68 4.82
N ARG A 104 -2.31 4.95 6.07
CA ARG A 104 -1.32 6.01 6.36
C ARG A 104 0.04 5.69 5.76
N LEU A 105 0.52 4.46 5.94
CA LEU A 105 1.82 4.05 5.42
C LEU A 105 1.84 4.02 3.88
N LEU A 106 0.77 3.54 3.25
CA LEU A 106 0.64 3.56 1.80
C LEU A 106 0.71 4.98 1.23
N LYS A 107 0.06 5.96 1.88
CA LYS A 107 0.16 7.38 1.50
C LYS A 107 1.60 7.88 1.57
N GLN A 108 2.35 7.50 2.60
CA GLN A 108 3.78 7.87 2.73
C GLN A 108 4.64 7.24 1.63
N ILE A 109 4.40 5.97 1.28
CA ILE A 109 5.10 5.30 0.18
C ILE A 109 4.82 5.99 -1.16
N VAL A 110 3.57 6.34 -1.44
CA VAL A 110 3.18 7.03 -2.69
C VAL A 110 3.87 8.39 -2.80
N GLU A 111 3.93 9.16 -1.72
CA GLU A 111 4.61 10.45 -1.71
C GLU A 111 6.12 10.29 -1.95
N LEU A 112 6.75 9.31 -1.29
CA LEU A 112 8.16 9.01 -1.49
C LEU A 112 8.45 8.56 -2.94
N ASP A 113 7.60 7.70 -3.50
CA ASP A 113 7.70 7.27 -4.90
C ASP A 113 7.57 8.43 -5.88
N ARG A 114 6.73 9.43 -5.57
CA ARG A 114 6.59 10.62 -6.40
C ARG A 114 7.89 11.42 -6.43
N ILE A 115 8.50 11.63 -5.26
CA ILE A 115 9.79 12.33 -5.13
C ILE A 115 10.89 11.56 -5.88
N LEU A 116 10.96 10.23 -5.69
CA LEU A 116 11.92 9.35 -6.37
C LEU A 116 11.80 9.44 -7.89
N ASN A 117 10.57 9.36 -8.41
CA ASN A 117 10.32 9.43 -9.86
C ASN A 117 10.63 10.80 -10.46
N GLN A 118 10.53 11.89 -9.69
CA GLN A 118 10.96 13.21 -10.15
C GLN A 118 12.50 13.29 -10.21
N LYS A 119 13.20 12.78 -9.18
CA LYS A 119 14.67 12.77 -9.11
C LYS A 119 15.32 11.86 -10.17
N LEU A 120 14.72 10.70 -10.47
CA LEU A 120 15.24 9.76 -11.47
C LEU A 120 14.86 10.14 -12.92
N GLY A 121 13.67 10.71 -13.11
CA GLY A 121 13.05 10.86 -14.44
C GLY A 121 13.18 12.23 -15.09
N GLY A 122 13.51 13.30 -14.35
CA GLY A 122 13.47 14.67 -14.87
C GLY A 122 12.14 14.97 -15.58
N GLU A 123 12.20 15.44 -16.84
CA GLU A 123 11.04 15.74 -17.70
C GLU A 123 10.21 14.51 -18.15
N LYS A 124 10.73 13.29 -17.97
CA LYS A 124 10.01 12.03 -18.30
C LYS A 124 9.34 11.38 -17.10
N SER A 125 9.19 12.12 -16.00
CA SER A 125 8.57 11.60 -14.78
C SER A 125 7.11 11.19 -15.02
N LEU A 126 6.73 9.99 -14.56
CA LEU A 126 5.36 9.45 -14.67
C LEU A 126 4.30 10.38 -14.05
N TYR A 127 4.70 11.25 -13.12
CA TYR A 127 3.81 12.20 -12.44
C TYR A 127 3.79 13.61 -13.06
N HIS A 128 4.53 13.85 -14.15
CA HIS A 128 4.60 15.18 -14.78
C HIS A 128 3.28 15.57 -15.49
N LYS A 129 2.39 14.61 -15.78
CA LYS A 129 1.19 14.83 -16.62
C LYS A 129 -0.06 15.38 -15.89
N LYS A 130 0.05 15.92 -14.66
CA LYS A 130 -1.12 16.47 -13.94
C LYS A 130 -0.85 17.82 -13.23
N LEU A 131 -0.12 18.72 -13.86
CA LEU A 131 -0.12 20.14 -13.45
C LEU A 131 -0.42 21.13 -14.59
N ASP A 132 -0.58 20.68 -15.84
CA ASP A 132 -1.14 21.52 -16.91
C ASP A 132 -2.68 21.49 -16.86
N THR A 133 -3.27 22.02 -15.78
CA THR A 133 -4.64 22.55 -15.85
C THR A 133 -4.60 24.06 -15.82
N GLY A 134 -4.28 24.61 -17.01
CA GLY A 134 -4.76 25.89 -17.52
C GLY A 134 -3.71 27.02 -17.59
N PRO A 135 -3.90 28.04 -18.46
CA PRO A 135 -4.84 28.17 -19.56
C PRO A 135 -4.15 28.38 -20.93
N SER A 136 -4.82 28.10 -22.05
CA SER A 136 -4.32 28.51 -23.37
C SER A 136 -5.48 28.77 -24.33
N GLY A 137 -5.67 30.05 -24.68
CA GLY A 137 -6.47 30.50 -25.84
C GLY A 137 -7.89 30.89 -25.52
#